data_AF-A0A966QKM3-F1
#
_entry.id   AF-A0A966QKM3-F1
#
_cell.length_a   1.000
_cell.length_b   1.000
_cell.length_c   1.000
_cell.angle_alpha   90.00
_cell.angle_beta   90.00
_cell.angle_gamma   90.00
#
_symmetry.space_group_name_H-M   'P 1'
#
loop_
_entity.id
_entity.type
_entity.pdbx_description
1 polymer ?
#
loop_
_entity_poly.entity_id
_entity_poly.type
_entity_poly.pdbx_seq_one_letter_code
_entity_poly.pdbx_strand_id
1 'polypeptide(L)' 'YDSLIGKLIVWGVDREHALKRLRRALSECAVTGIPTTIDFHLALLERPEFQRGDVHTKFVEQEMLPQH' A
#
# COMPACT_ATOMS: atom_id res chain seq x y z
N TYR A 1 -8.18 -5.46 21.25
CA TYR A 1 -8.32 -6.02 19.88
C TYR A 1 -7.33 -5.31 18.97
N ASP A 2 -7.06 -5.89 17.81
CA ASP A 2 -6.25 -5.27 16.75
C ASP A 2 -7.10 -4.27 15.95
N SER A 3 -6.46 -3.24 15.42
CA SER A 3 -7.02 -2.23 14.49
C SER A 3 -7.35 -2.79 13.10
N LEU A 4 -6.91 -4.01 12.79
CA LEU A 4 -7.15 -4.67 11.50
C LEU A 4 -8.64 -4.95 11.26
N ILE A 5 -9.23 -4.25 10.29
CA ILE A 5 -10.64 -4.43 9.87
C ILE A 5 -10.82 -5.35 8.65
N GLY A 6 -9.74 -5.66 7.92
CA GLY A 6 -9.80 -6.49 6.72
C GLY A 6 -8.47 -6.57 5.98
N LYS A 7 -8.37 -7.51 5.03
CA LYS A 7 -7.20 -7.69 4.15
C LYS A 7 -7.63 -7.53 2.69
N LEU A 8 -6.99 -6.61 1.97
CA LEU A 8 -7.19 -6.45 0.52
C LEU A 8 -6.08 -7.21 -0.21
N ILE A 9 -6.46 -8.25 -0.97
CA ILE A 9 -5.52 -9.12 -1.69
C ILE A 9 -5.82 -9.00 -3.19
N VAL A 10 -4.77 -8.78 -3.98
CA VAL A 10 -4.85 -8.77 -5.44
C VAL A 10 -3.84 -9.74 -6.04
N TRP A 11 -4.09 -10.12 -7.28
CA TRP A 11 -3.21 -10.98 -8.06
C TRP A 11 -3.09 -10.43 -9.48
N GLY A 12 -1.99 -10.70 -10.18
CA GLY A 12 -1.80 -10.32 -11.58
C GLY A 12 -0.90 -11.33 -12.28
N VAL A 13 -0.92 -11.31 -13.61
CA VAL A 13 -0.03 -12.15 -14.43
C VAL A 13 1.45 -11.80 -14.24
N ASP A 14 1.71 -10.55 -13.84
CA ASP A 14 2.99 -10.05 -13.41
C ASP A 14 2.79 -9.00 -12.30
N ARG A 15 3.93 -8.48 -11.82
CA ARG A 15 3.98 -7.47 -10.75
C ARG A 15 3.28 -6.18 -11.15
N GLU A 16 3.48 -5.71 -12.38
CA GLU A 16 2.90 -4.46 -12.87
C GLU A 16 1.38 -4.54 -12.91
N HIS A 17 0.82 -5.65 -13.41
CA HIS A 17 -0.61 -5.91 -13.41
C HIS A 17 -1.17 -6.00 -11.99
N ALA A 18 -0.47 -6.68 -11.07
CA ALA A 18 -0.88 -6.76 -9.68
C ALA A 18 -0.92 -5.36 -9.02
N LEU A 19 0.10 -4.53 -9.22
CA LEU A 19 0.13 -3.16 -8.69
C LEU A 19 -0.98 -2.27 -9.27
N LYS A 20 -1.25 -2.36 -10.58
CA LYS A 20 -2.36 -1.64 -11.21
C LYS A 20 -3.70 -2.02 -10.58
N ARG A 21 -3.94 -3.32 -10.35
CA ARG A 21 -5.14 -3.81 -9.66
C ARG A 21 -5.20 -3.35 -8.20
N LEU A 22 -4.08 -3.35 -7.48
CA LEU A 22 -4.03 -2.88 -6.09
C LEU A 22 -4.39 -1.40 -5.99
N ARG A 23 -3.80 -0.56 -6.85
CA ARG A 23 -4.10 0.88 -6.89
C ARG A 23 -5.58 1.13 -7.12
N ARG A 24 -6.17 0.46 -8.11
CA ARG A 24 -7.60 0.54 -8.40
C ARG A 24 -8.44 0.09 -7.20
N ALA A 25 -8.14 -1.08 -6.64
CA ALA A 25 -8.91 -1.64 -5.53
C ALA A 25 -8.87 -0.74 -4.29
N LEU A 26 -7.71 -0.16 -3.95
CA LEU A 26 -7.58 0.82 -2.87
C LEU A 26 -8.37 2.11 -3.16
N SER A 27 -8.35 2.60 -4.41
CA SER A 27 -9.08 3.82 -4.80
C SER A 27 -10.60 3.63 -4.79
N GLU A 28 -11.08 2.40 -4.96
CA GLU A 28 -12.50 2.04 -4.91
C GLU A 28 -12.95 1.65 -3.48
N CYS A 29 -12.04 1.56 -2.50
CA CYS A 29 -12.41 1.25 -1.12
C CYS A 29 -13.18 2.41 -0.48
N ALA A 30 -14.46 2.18 -0.16
CA ALA A 30 -15.30 3.11 0.58
C ALA A 30 -15.42 2.67 2.06
N VAL A 31 -14.44 3.03 2.89
CA VAL A 31 -14.49 2.84 4.34
C VAL A 31 -14.71 4.20 5.00
N THR A 32 -15.84 4.37 5.68
CA THR A 32 -16.23 5.64 6.29
C THR A 32 -16.38 5.52 7.80
N GLY A 33 -16.19 6.63 8.52
CA GLY A 33 -16.41 6.71 9.97
C GLY A 33 -15.20 6.34 10.83
N ILE A 34 -14.10 5.89 10.22
CA ILE A 34 -12.81 5.63 10.89
C ILE A 34 -11.65 6.03 9.98
N PRO A 35 -10.51 6.48 10.54
CA PRO A 35 -9.26 6.57 9.79
C PRO A 35 -8.83 5.20 9.27
N THR A 36 -8.17 5.16 8.12
CA THR A 36 -7.64 3.93 7.53
C THR A 36 -6.20 4.12 7.07
N THR A 37 -5.53 3.03 6.73
CA THR A 37 -4.18 3.04 6.17
C THR A 37 -4.17 3.12 4.64
N ILE A 38 -5.32 3.36 3.99
CA ILE A 38 -5.44 3.35 2.52
C ILE A 38 -4.50 4.37 1.87
N ASP A 39 -4.48 5.61 2.36
CA ASP A 39 -3.65 6.69 1.79
C ASP A 39 -2.15 6.37 1.88
N PHE A 40 -1.71 5.75 2.98
CA PHE A 40 -0.34 5.27 3.13
C PHE A 40 0.01 4.21 2.06
N HIS A 41 -0.89 3.25 1.82
CA HIS A 41 -0.66 2.23 0.80
C HIS A 41 -0.66 2.82 -0.62
N LEU A 42 -1.52 3.82 -0.90
CA LEU A 42 -1.49 4.53 -2.19
C LEU A 42 -0.16 5.27 -2.38
N ALA A 43 0.33 5.98 -1.36
CA ALA A 43 1.64 6.64 -1.41
C ALA A 43 2.79 5.64 -1.62
N LEU A 44 2.73 4.47 -0.98
CA LEU A 44 3.70 3.38 -1.18
C LEU A 44 3.73 2.89 -2.63
N LEU A 45 2.57 2.79 -3.29
CA LEU A 45 2.47 2.35 -4.69
C LEU A 45 3.08 3.33 -5.70
N GLU A 46 3.21 4.61 -5.33
CA GLU A 46 3.86 5.63 -6.17
C GLU A 46 5.40 5.58 -6.08
N ARG A 47 5.97 4.86 -5.11
CA ARG A 47 7.42 4.76 -4.93
C ARG A 47 8.07 3.90 -6.03
N PRO A 48 9.03 4.42 -6.80
CA PRO A 48 9.73 3.64 -7.81
C PRO A 48 10.45 2.40 -7.25
N GLU A 49 11.00 2.50 -6.04
CA GLU A 49 11.64 1.40 -5.31
C GLU A 49 10.64 0.28 -5.05
N PHE A 50 9.45 0.65 -4.55
CA PHE A 50 8.35 -0.30 -4.39
C PHE A 50 7.85 -0.82 -5.72
N GLN A 51 7.83 -0.05 -6.81
CA GLN A 51 7.41 -0.53 -8.14
C GLN A 51 8.41 -1.52 -8.77
N ARG A 52 9.70 -1.34 -8.52
CA ARG A 52 10.76 -2.27 -8.97
C ARG A 52 10.95 -3.48 -8.06
N GLY A 53 10.37 -3.45 -6.86
CA GLY A 53 10.58 -4.49 -5.84
C GLY A 53 11.92 -4.38 -5.13
N ASP A 54 12.57 -3.23 -5.24
CA ASP A 54 13.87 -2.90 -4.64
C ASP A 54 13.65 -2.32 -3.24
N VAL A 55 13.19 -3.17 -2.31
CA VAL A 55 12.84 -2.78 -0.95
C VAL A 55 13.47 -3.72 0.06
N HIS A 56 13.73 -3.20 1.26
CA HIS A 56 14.25 -3.96 2.40
C HIS A 56 13.35 -3.80 3.62
N THR A 57 13.65 -4.54 4.69
CA THR A 57 12.81 -4.60 5.91
C THR A 57 12.64 -3.25 6.61
N LYS A 58 13.57 -2.30 6.41
CA LYS A 58 13.53 -0.94 6.98
C LYS A 58 13.01 0.16 6.03
N PHE A 59 12.50 -0.21 4.85
CA PHE A 59 12.22 0.75 3.78
C PHE A 59 11.19 1.81 4.23
N VAL A 60 10.13 1.38 4.90
CA VAL A 60 9.06 2.27 5.37
C VAL A 60 9.60 3.25 6.40
N GLU A 61 10.37 2.77 7.37
CA GLU A 61 10.93 3.59 8.45
C GLU A 61 11.92 4.63 7.95
N GLN A 62 12.70 4.30 6.91
CA GLN A 62 13.76 5.17 6.40
C GLN A 62 13.27 6.17 5.35
N GLU A 63 12.32 5.77 4.51
CA GLU A 63 11.94 6.53 3.31
C GLU A 63 10.53 7.15 3.37
N MET A 64 9.67 6.69 4.30
CA MET A 64 8.26 7.07 4.31
C MET A 64 7.74 7.62 5.64
N LEU A 65 8.42 7.32 6.75
CA LEU A 65 8.04 7.85 8.06
C LEU A 65 8.78 9.16 8.37
N PRO A 66 8.14 10.10 9.09
CA PRO A 66 8.82 11.30 9.58
C PRO A 66 10.00 10.94 10.47
N GLN A 67 11.16 11.54 10.19
CA GLN A 67 12.31 11.48 11.10
C GLN A 67 12.00 12.35 12.32
N HIS A 68 12.04 11.74 13.51
CA HIS A 68 11.91 12.44 14.79
C HIS A 68 13.28 12.86 15.31
#